data_AF-A0A933SL80-F1
#
_entry.id   AF-A0A933SL80-F1
#
_cell.length_a   1.000
_cell.length_b   1.000
_cell.length_c   1.000
_cell.angle_alpha   90.00
_cell.angle_beta   90.00
_cell.angle_gamma   90.00
#
_symmetry.space_group_name_H-M   'P 1'
#
loop_
_entity.id
_entity.type
_entity.pdbx_description
1 polymer ?
#
loop_
_entity_poly.entity_id
_entity_poly.type
_entity_poly.pdbx_seq_one_letter_code
_entity_poly.pdbx_strand_id
1 'polypeptide(L)'
;MELWLYTIGSVVLVSAISFVGILSLLFDRERLNKMLLFLVSFAVGGLFGDAFIHLLPESFEKLGAKLTTSLFIILGILLFFVLEKFIRWRHCHIPTSEEHPHPLVTMNLIGDSVHNFIDGMLIGASYIVNIPIGITTTIAIILHEIPQEIGDFGVLVHGG
;
A
#
# COMPACT_ATOMS: atom_id res chain seq x y z
N MET A 1 3.52 -7.59 28.81
CA MET A 1 4.84 -7.02 28.44
C MET A 1 5.36 -7.68 27.17
N GLU A 2 5.33 -9.01 27.08
CA GLU A 2 5.71 -9.75 25.87
C GLU A 2 4.91 -9.33 24.62
N LEU A 3 3.59 -9.18 24.74
CA LEU A 3 2.72 -8.75 23.63
C LEU A 3 3.21 -7.45 22.96
N TRP A 4 3.39 -6.39 23.75
CA TRP A 4 3.86 -5.10 23.25
C TRP A 4 5.25 -5.18 22.63
N LEU A 5 6.11 -6.05 23.15
CA LEU A 5 7.45 -6.26 22.63
C LEU A 5 7.40 -6.89 21.23
N TYR A 6 6.53 -7.90 21.03
CA TYR A 6 6.31 -8.51 19.71
C TYR A 6 5.66 -7.53 18.73
N THR A 7 4.64 -6.78 19.15
CA THR A 7 3.97 -5.80 18.29
C THR A 7 4.93 -4.70 17.83
N ILE A 8 5.67 -4.07 18.76
CA ILE A 8 6.62 -3.01 18.41
C ILE A 8 7.77 -3.59 17.58
N GLY A 9 8.27 -4.78 17.93
CA GLY A 9 9.31 -5.48 17.17
C GLY A 9 8.89 -5.75 15.72
N SER A 10 7.66 -6.24 15.51
CA SER A 10 7.10 -6.46 14.17
C SER A 10 6.97 -5.16 13.38
N VAL A 11 6.42 -4.10 13.97
CA VAL A 11 6.26 -2.81 13.28
C VAL A 11 7.61 -2.23 12.87
N VAL A 12 8.59 -2.23 13.78
CA VAL A 12 9.95 -1.76 13.48
C VAL A 12 10.61 -2.61 12.38
N LEU A 13 10.42 -3.92 12.41
CA LEU A 13 10.93 -4.82 11.38
C LEU A 13 10.33 -4.51 10.00
N VAL A 14 9.01 -4.36 9.93
CA VAL A 14 8.31 -4.02 8.67
C VAL A 14 8.79 -2.68 8.14
N SER A 15 8.81 -1.64 8.98
CA SER A 15 9.33 -0.32 8.58
C SER A 15 10.80 -0.35 8.14
N ALA A 16 11.62 -1.23 8.71
CA ALA A 16 13.00 -1.42 8.26
C ALA A 16 13.07 -2.12 6.90
N ILE A 17 12.14 -3.02 6.61
CA ILE A 17 12.05 -3.72 5.32
C ILE A 17 11.60 -2.76 4.21
N SER A 18 10.80 -1.73 4.52
CA SER A 18 10.39 -0.72 3.54
C SER A 18 11.59 -0.03 2.83
N PHE A 19 12.76 0.04 3.49
CA PHE A 19 14.00 0.52 2.85
C PHE A 19 14.55 -0.38 1.73
N VAL A 20 13.99 -1.57 1.50
CA VAL A 20 14.34 -2.44 0.36
C VAL A 20 14.13 -1.73 -0.98
N GLY A 21 13.26 -0.73 -1.03
CA GLY A 21 13.10 0.17 -2.18
C GLY A 21 14.41 0.79 -2.67
N ILE A 22 15.40 1.01 -1.80
CA ILE A 22 16.75 1.51 -2.17
C ILE A 22 17.43 0.61 -3.20
N LEU A 23 17.13 -0.70 -3.21
CA LEU A 23 17.68 -1.62 -4.22
C LEU A 23 17.31 -1.21 -5.65
N SER A 24 16.22 -0.45 -5.86
CA SER A 24 15.87 0.13 -7.16
C SER A 24 17.00 0.99 -7.76
N LEU A 25 17.81 1.64 -6.90
CA LEU A 25 18.95 2.48 -7.32
C LEU A 25 20.13 1.67 -7.89
N LEU A 26 20.17 0.36 -7.65
CA LEU A 26 21.21 -0.52 -8.18
C LEU A 26 20.97 -0.90 -9.65
N PHE A 27 19.78 -0.62 -10.18
CA PHE A 27 19.41 -0.98 -11.55
C PHE A 27 19.52 0.22 -12.50
N ASP A 28 19.91 -0.05 -13.75
CA ASP A 28 19.84 0.95 -14.81
C ASP A 28 18.39 1.32 -15.15
N ARG A 29 18.16 2.53 -15.70
CA ARG A 29 16.81 3.03 -15.99
C ARG A 29 16.02 2.13 -16.95
N GLU A 30 16.69 1.42 -17.85
CA GLU A 30 16.01 0.57 -18.83
C GLU A 30 15.48 -0.72 -18.18
N ARG A 31 16.28 -1.35 -17.32
CA ARG A 31 15.88 -2.50 -16.50
C ARG A 31 14.82 -2.12 -15.50
N LEU A 32 14.98 -0.98 -14.82
CA LEU A 32 14.01 -0.50 -13.84
C LEU A 32 12.64 -0.27 -14.48
N ASN A 33 12.58 0.37 -15.66
CA ASN A 33 11.30 0.58 -16.36
C ASN A 33 10.62 -0.73 -16.75
N LYS A 34 11.38 -1.74 -17.20
CA LYS A 34 10.84 -3.08 -17.51
C LYS A 34 10.32 -3.75 -16.24
N MET A 35 11.08 -3.72 -15.15
CA MET A 35 10.69 -4.28 -13.86
C MET A 35 9.45 -3.58 -13.29
N LEU A 36 9.39 -2.25 -13.34
CA LEU A 36 8.26 -1.47 -12.84
C LEU A 36 6.96 -1.85 -13.51
N LEU A 37 6.97 -2.09 -14.82
CA LEU A 37 5.76 -2.55 -15.52
C LEU A 37 5.22 -3.87 -14.94
N PHE A 38 6.11 -4.83 -14.65
CA PHE A 38 5.74 -6.10 -14.04
C PHE A 38 5.33 -5.95 -12.58
N LEU A 39 6.06 -5.17 -11.79
CA LEU A 39 5.78 -4.93 -10.36
C LEU A 39 4.45 -4.20 -10.18
N VAL A 40 4.20 -3.14 -10.95
CA VAL A 40 2.92 -2.41 -10.91
C VAL A 40 1.78 -3.32 -11.35
N SER A 41 1.95 -4.12 -12.40
CA SER A 41 0.92 -5.07 -12.83
C SER A 41 0.63 -6.14 -11.77
N PHE A 42 1.68 -6.64 -11.10
CA PHE A 42 1.56 -7.59 -10.00
C PHE A 42 0.87 -6.96 -8.79
N ALA A 43 1.26 -5.76 -8.37
CA ALA A 43 0.66 -5.04 -7.24
C ALA A 43 -0.82 -4.72 -7.50
N VAL A 44 -1.14 -4.17 -8.68
CA VAL A 44 -2.53 -3.89 -9.07
C VAL A 44 -3.36 -5.18 -9.11
N GLY A 45 -2.81 -6.25 -9.67
CA GLY A 45 -3.47 -7.56 -9.70
C GLY A 45 -3.69 -8.16 -8.31
N GLY A 46 -2.69 -8.08 -7.42
CA GLY A 46 -2.74 -8.55 -6.05
C GLY A 46 -3.77 -7.79 -5.22
N LEU A 47 -3.76 -6.46 -5.27
CA LEU A 47 -4.72 -5.60 -4.56
C LEU A 47 -6.17 -5.80 -5.05
N PHE A 48 -6.38 -5.92 -6.37
CA PHE A 48 -7.70 -6.26 -6.90
C PHE A 48 -8.14 -7.67 -6.50
N GLY A 49 -7.22 -8.63 -6.51
CA GLY A 49 -7.48 -9.99 -6.07
C GLY A 49 -7.91 -10.02 -4.60
N ASP A 50 -7.16 -9.37 -3.73
CA ASP A 50 -7.47 -9.25 -2.30
C ASP A 50 -8.85 -8.58 -2.08
N ALA A 51 -9.10 -7.46 -2.74
CA ALA A 51 -10.37 -6.75 -2.63
C ALA A 51 -11.57 -7.61 -3.07
N PHE A 52 -11.51 -8.23 -4.26
CA PHE A 52 -12.67 -8.92 -4.86
C PHE A 52 -12.84 -10.36 -4.41
N ILE A 53 -11.76 -11.08 -4.12
CA ILE A 53 -11.81 -12.52 -3.81
C ILE A 53 -11.81 -12.74 -2.30
N HIS A 54 -11.22 -11.83 -1.53
CA HIS A 54 -11.08 -11.99 -0.09
C HIS A 54 -11.98 -11.00 0.68
N LEU A 55 -11.68 -9.70 0.64
CA LEU A 55 -12.29 -8.70 1.51
C LEU A 55 -13.79 -8.49 1.24
N LEU A 56 -14.20 -8.40 -0.03
CA LEU A 56 -15.61 -8.21 -0.37
C LEU A 56 -16.46 -9.43 0.04
N PRO A 57 -16.13 -10.67 -0.35
CA PRO A 57 -16.85 -11.85 0.11
C PRO A 57 -16.89 -11.97 1.64
N GLU A 58 -15.76 -11.75 2.33
CA GLU A 58 -15.70 -11.83 3.80
C GLU A 58 -16.60 -10.77 4.46
N SER A 59 -16.63 -9.55 3.91
CA SER A 59 -17.50 -8.48 4.40
C SER A 59 -18.98 -8.86 4.30
N PHE A 60 -19.38 -9.46 3.18
CA PHE A 60 -20.74 -9.94 2.98
C PHE A 60 -21.08 -11.15 3.87
N GLU A 61 -20.11 -12.01 4.18
CA GLU A 61 -20.29 -13.13 5.10
C GLU A 61 -20.48 -12.65 6.55
N LYS A 62 -19.65 -11.71 7.02
CA LYS A 62 -19.67 -11.24 8.42
C LYS A 62 -20.74 -10.21 8.73
N LEU A 63 -20.98 -9.25 7.83
CA LEU A 63 -21.98 -8.18 8.04
C LEU A 63 -23.35 -8.56 7.46
N GLY A 64 -23.39 -9.57 6.59
CA GLY A 64 -24.56 -9.98 5.82
C GLY A 64 -24.75 -9.16 4.54
N ALA A 65 -25.53 -9.72 3.60
CA ALA A 65 -25.98 -9.04 2.37
C ALA A 65 -27.05 -7.96 2.64
N LYS A 66 -26.68 -6.96 3.43
CA LYS A 66 -27.52 -5.83 3.82
C LYS A 66 -27.14 -4.58 3.03
N LEU A 67 -28.09 -3.65 2.91
CA LEU A 67 -27.86 -2.33 2.33
C LEU A 67 -26.66 -1.62 3.00
N THR A 68 -26.48 -1.79 4.31
CA THR A 68 -25.37 -1.20 5.07
C THR A 68 -24.00 -1.63 4.55
N THR A 69 -23.82 -2.90 4.21
CA THR A 69 -22.55 -3.43 3.69
C THR A 69 -22.23 -2.81 2.33
N SER A 70 -23.22 -2.78 1.43
CA SER A 70 -23.08 -2.12 0.12
C SER A 70 -22.81 -0.61 0.23
N LEU A 71 -23.43 0.07 1.21
CA LEU A 71 -23.19 1.49 1.46
C LEU A 71 -21.76 1.77 1.94
N PHE A 72 -21.17 0.91 2.78
CA PHE A 72 -19.77 1.07 3.19
C PHE A 72 -18.80 0.92 2.01
N ILE A 73 -19.06 -0.03 1.10
CA ILE A 73 -18.25 -0.21 -0.12
C ILE A 73 -18.34 1.04 -1.00
N ILE A 74 -19.56 1.54 -1.26
CA ILE A 74 -19.77 2.77 -2.03
C ILE A 74 -19.10 3.97 -1.37
N LEU A 75 -19.22 4.09 -0.04
CA LEU A 75 -18.58 5.16 0.72
C LEU A 75 -17.06 5.12 0.56
N GLY A 76 -16.44 3.93 0.64
CA GLY A 76 -15.01 3.76 0.39
C GLY A 76 -14.61 4.23 -1.01
N ILE A 77 -15.33 3.79 -2.04
CA ILE A 77 -15.07 4.20 -3.43
C ILE A 77 -15.21 5.73 -3.59
N LEU A 78 -16.27 6.32 -3.06
CA LEU A 78 -16.50 7.77 -3.12
C LEU A 78 -15.43 8.56 -2.37
N LEU A 79 -14.99 8.06 -1.20
CA LEU A 79 -13.93 8.68 -0.42
C LEU A 79 -12.61 8.67 -1.20
N PHE A 80 -12.21 7.55 -1.79
CA PHE A 80 -11.01 7.47 -2.63
C PHE A 80 -11.14 8.34 -3.89
N PHE A 81 -12.33 8.42 -4.49
CA PHE A 81 -12.58 9.31 -5.63
C PHE A 81 -12.40 10.79 -5.26
N VAL A 82 -12.93 11.23 -4.11
CA VAL A 82 -12.75 12.60 -3.61
C VAL A 82 -11.28 12.86 -3.26
N LEU A 83 -10.62 11.91 -2.61
CA LEU A 83 -9.19 11.98 -2.30
C LEU A 83 -8.36 12.16 -3.57
N GLU A 84 -8.65 11.37 -4.61
CA GLU A 84 -8.01 11.49 -5.92
C GLU A 84 -8.20 12.89 -6.52
N LYS A 85 -9.42 13.42 -6.50
CA LYS A 85 -9.69 14.77 -7.03
C LYS A 85 -9.00 15.86 -6.23
N PHE A 86 -8.87 15.69 -4.91
CA PHE A 86 -8.13 16.62 -4.07
C PHE A 86 -6.63 16.58 -4.36
N ILE A 87 -6.04 15.39 -4.50
CA ILE A 87 -4.60 15.22 -4.79
C ILE A 87 -4.26 15.69 -6.21
N ARG A 88 -5.09 15.36 -7.20
CA ARG A 88 -4.91 15.81 -8.60
C ARG A 88 -5.39 17.25 -8.87
N TRP A 89 -5.87 17.97 -7.85
CA TRP A 89 -6.50 19.29 -8.01
C TRP A 89 -5.59 20.28 -8.76
N ARG A 90 -4.27 20.16 -8.62
CA ARG A 90 -3.31 20.95 -9.42
C ARG A 90 -2.85 20.15 -10.64
N HIS A 91 -3.67 20.16 -11.70
CA HIS A 91 -3.26 19.67 -13.01
C HIS A 91 -2.44 20.76 -13.71
N CYS A 92 -1.12 20.59 -13.78
CA CYS A 92 -0.25 21.47 -14.56
C CYS A 92 0.11 20.77 -15.87
N HIS A 93 -0.06 21.47 -17.00
CA HIS A 93 0.38 21.03 -18.33
C HIS A 93 1.89 21.32 -18.59
N ILE A 94 2.62 21.72 -17.55
CA ILE A 94 4.04 22.03 -17.65
C ILE A 94 4.80 20.70 -17.71
N PRO A 95 5.67 20.47 -18.71
CA PRO A 95 6.50 19.27 -18.77
C PRO A 95 7.37 19.16 -17.51
N THR A 96 7.67 17.92 -17.12
CA THR A 96 8.47 17.60 -15.92
C THR A 96 9.76 18.42 -15.89
N SER A 97 9.94 19.18 -14.82
CA SER A 97 11.16 19.97 -14.54
C SER A 97 11.49 19.83 -13.05
N GLU A 98 12.71 20.16 -12.64
CA GLU A 98 13.13 20.05 -11.23
C GLU A 98 12.27 20.89 -10.25
N GLU A 99 11.52 21.87 -10.76
CA GLU A 99 10.58 22.69 -9.98
C GLU A 99 9.14 22.15 -9.98
N HIS A 100 8.85 21.10 -10.77
CA HIS A 100 7.52 20.53 -10.98
C HIS A 100 7.52 18.99 -10.98
N PRO A 101 7.52 18.34 -9.80
CA PRO A 101 7.33 16.90 -9.71
C PRO A 101 5.93 16.51 -10.21
N HIS A 102 5.85 15.40 -10.92
CA HIS A 102 4.58 14.90 -11.46
C HIS A 102 3.60 14.60 -10.30
N PRO A 103 2.29 14.91 -10.43
CA PRO A 103 1.28 14.56 -9.41
C PRO A 103 1.26 13.07 -9.02
N LEU A 104 1.82 12.21 -9.87
CA LEU A 104 2.02 10.79 -9.63
C LEU A 104 2.91 10.52 -8.41
N VAL A 105 4.02 11.27 -8.24
CA VAL A 105 4.97 11.11 -7.12
C VAL A 105 4.28 11.43 -5.80
N THR A 106 3.61 12.58 -5.73
CA THR A 106 2.88 13.01 -4.53
C THR A 106 1.75 12.05 -4.19
N MET A 107 1.00 11.57 -5.19
CA MET A 107 -0.06 10.61 -4.97
C MET A 107 0.48 9.27 -4.47
N ASN A 108 1.64 8.84 -4.96
CA ASN A 108 2.30 7.64 -4.50
C ASN A 108 2.67 7.73 -3.02
N LEU A 109 3.40 8.79 -2.64
CA LEU A 109 3.82 9.01 -1.25
C LEU A 109 2.63 9.07 -0.27
N ILE A 110 1.55 9.75 -0.65
CA ILE A 110 0.35 9.83 0.20
C ILE A 110 -0.34 8.46 0.30
N GLY A 111 -0.49 7.76 -0.82
CA GLY A 111 -1.12 6.44 -0.87
C GLY A 111 -0.35 5.43 -0.03
N ASP A 112 0.95 5.35 -0.23
CA ASP A 112 1.89 4.51 0.51
C ASP A 112 1.89 4.84 2.02
N SER A 113 1.93 6.12 2.39
CA SER A 113 1.83 6.53 3.81
C SER A 113 0.55 6.01 4.49
N VAL A 114 -0.59 6.06 3.79
CA VAL A 114 -1.87 5.56 4.32
C VAL A 114 -1.87 4.03 4.39
N HIS A 115 -1.30 3.36 3.39
CA HIS A 115 -1.16 1.90 3.36
C HIS A 115 -0.32 1.40 4.54
N ASN A 116 0.87 1.95 4.71
CA ASN A 116 1.82 1.54 5.75
C ASN A 116 1.28 1.83 7.16
N PHE A 117 0.45 2.88 7.29
CA PHE A 117 -0.28 3.15 8.53
C PHE A 117 -1.33 2.07 8.83
N ILE A 118 -2.13 1.68 7.84
CA ILE A 118 -3.16 0.63 7.99
C ILE A 118 -2.49 -0.70 8.32
N ASP A 119 -1.38 -1.05 7.69
CA ASP A 119 -0.63 -2.27 7.97
C ASP A 119 -0.10 -2.30 9.41
N GLY A 120 0.45 -1.19 9.90
CA GLY A 120 0.84 -1.05 11.30
C GLY A 120 -0.33 -1.27 12.27
N MET A 121 -1.51 -0.75 11.94
CA MET A 121 -2.74 -1.00 12.71
C MET A 121 -3.15 -2.48 12.68
N LEU A 122 -3.06 -3.15 11.52
CA LEU A 122 -3.39 -4.57 11.37
C LEU A 122 -2.44 -5.47 12.16
N ILE A 123 -1.14 -5.16 12.20
CA ILE A 123 -0.16 -5.83 13.07
C ILE A 123 -0.56 -5.65 14.54
N GLY A 124 -0.90 -4.43 14.96
CA GLY A 124 -1.35 -4.18 16.33
C GLY A 124 -2.61 -4.98 16.69
N ALA A 125 -3.63 -4.94 15.82
CA ALA A 125 -4.90 -5.62 16.03
C ALA A 125 -4.74 -7.16 16.08
N SER A 126 -3.91 -7.73 15.20
CA SER A 126 -3.69 -9.18 15.13
C SER A 126 -3.00 -9.74 16.38
N TYR A 127 -2.00 -9.04 16.93
CA TYR A 127 -1.37 -9.44 18.20
C TYR A 127 -2.34 -9.41 19.38
N ILE A 128 -3.26 -8.43 19.43
CA ILE A 128 -4.31 -8.37 20.47
C ILE A 128 -5.19 -9.62 20.44
N VAL A 129 -5.41 -10.22 19.25
CA VAL A 129 -6.16 -11.48 19.13
C VAL A 129 -5.35 -12.65 19.69
N ASN A 130 -4.14 -12.90 19.17
CA ASN A 130 -3.14 -13.81 19.75
C ASN A 130 -1.78 -13.69 19.02
N ILE A 131 -0.73 -14.25 19.64
CA ILE A 131 0.64 -14.22 19.11
C ILE A 131 0.77 -14.91 17.73
N PRO A 132 0.25 -16.13 17.50
CA PRO A 132 0.35 -16.79 16.20
C PRO A 132 -0.26 -15.98 15.04
N ILE A 133 -1.43 -15.37 15.24
CA ILE A 133 -2.06 -14.51 14.24
C ILE A 133 -1.21 -13.28 14.00
N GLY A 134 -0.70 -12.62 15.06
CA GLY A 134 0.20 -11.47 14.92
C GLY A 134 1.46 -11.77 14.10
N ILE A 135 2.10 -12.91 14.34
CA ILE A 135 3.27 -13.36 13.55
C ILE A 135 2.86 -13.63 12.10
N THR A 136 1.74 -14.34 11.88
CA THR A 136 1.27 -14.67 10.53
C THR A 136 0.92 -13.42 9.73
N THR A 137 0.23 -12.45 10.34
CA THR A 137 -0.08 -11.15 9.76
C THR A 137 1.19 -10.37 9.44
N THR A 138 2.18 -10.35 10.35
CA THR A 138 3.47 -9.69 10.10
C THR A 138 4.16 -10.28 8.86
N ILE A 139 4.23 -11.62 8.75
CA ILE A 139 4.83 -12.29 7.60
C ILE A 139 4.06 -11.96 6.31
N ALA A 140 2.73 -12.00 6.36
CA ALA A 140 1.89 -11.67 5.22
C ALA A 140 2.14 -10.24 4.71
N ILE A 141 2.29 -9.28 5.63
CA ILE A 141 2.61 -7.88 5.31
C ILE A 141 4.00 -7.77 4.66
N ILE A 142 5.03 -8.35 5.27
CA ILE A 142 6.40 -8.35 4.71
C ILE A 142 6.42 -8.87 3.26
N LEU A 143 5.62 -9.89 2.94
CA LEU A 143 5.60 -10.49 1.61
C LEU A 143 5.05 -9.56 0.53
N HIS A 144 4.11 -8.67 0.86
CA HIS A 144 3.59 -7.70 -0.12
C HIS A 144 4.25 -6.31 -0.02
N GLU A 145 4.85 -5.99 1.12
CA GLU A 145 5.64 -4.77 1.31
C GLU A 145 6.88 -4.74 0.41
N ILE A 146 7.61 -5.85 0.30
CA ILE A 146 8.86 -5.90 -0.48
C ILE A 146 8.62 -5.55 -1.97
N PRO A 147 7.67 -6.18 -2.68
CA PRO A 147 7.37 -5.80 -4.06
C PRO A 147 6.83 -4.38 -4.19
N GLN A 148 5.97 -3.94 -3.25
CA GLN A 148 5.34 -2.62 -3.27
C GLN A 148 6.39 -1.52 -3.15
N GLU A 149 7.26 -1.59 -2.16
CA GLU A 149 8.29 -0.58 -1.88
C GLU A 149 9.33 -0.49 -3.00
N ILE A 150 9.69 -1.61 -3.65
CA ILE A 150 10.55 -1.56 -4.85
C ILE A 150 9.83 -0.85 -6.01
N GLY A 151 8.54 -1.09 -6.18
CA GLY A 151 7.71 -0.42 -7.18
C GLY A 151 7.62 1.07 -6.92
N ASP A 152 7.31 1.45 -5.69
CA ASP A 152 7.11 2.83 -5.26
C ASP A 152 8.40 3.64 -5.39
N PHE A 153 9.52 3.10 -4.91
CA PHE A 153 10.82 3.75 -5.08
C PHE A 153 11.19 3.94 -6.55
N GLY A 154 10.86 2.97 -7.42
CA GLY A 154 11.10 3.13 -8.85
C GLY A 154 10.22 4.21 -9.49
N VAL A 155 8.98 4.40 -9.03
CA VAL A 155 8.12 5.54 -9.44
C VAL A 155 8.73 6.86 -8.97
N LEU A 156 9.25 6.94 -7.73
CA LEU A 156 9.93 8.12 -7.21
C LEU A 156 11.16 8.47 -8.06
N VAL A 157 12.04 7.51 -8.33
CA VAL A 157 13.26 7.68 -9.16
C VAL A 157 12.91 8.09 -10.59
N HIS A 158 11.81 7.59 -11.14
CA HIS A 158 11.33 8.00 -12.46
C HIS A 158 10.76 9.43 -12.46
N GLY A 159 10.06 9.81 -11.39
CA GLY A 159 9.37 11.08 -11.25
C GLY A 159 10.24 12.28 -10.87
N GLY A 160 11.47 12.04 -10.40
CA GLY A 160 12.43 13.08 -9.97
C GLY A 160 12.54 13.15 -8.47
#